data_AF-A0A0B7KJX0-F1
#
_entry.id   AF-A0A0B7KJX0-F1
#
_cell.length_a   1.000
_cell.length_b   1.000
_cell.length_c   1.000
_cell.angle_alpha   90.00
_cell.angle_beta   90.00
_cell.angle_gamma   90.00
#
_symmetry.space_group_name_H-M   'P 1'
#
loop_
_entity.id
_entity.type
_entity.pdbx_description
1 polymer ?
#
loop_
_entity_poly.entity_id
_entity_poly.type
_entity_poly.pdbx_seq_one_letter_code
_entity_poly.pdbx_strand_id
1 'polypeptide(L)'
;MAAGKQDKQGPVNSPAQVLDYGCKPWRLSSQRVADLYHSGIAFWSKVELDDIERQLEQSFHLEVFTLRDLEGKQIRIKNPGFQVERPIWRPYVKHQGYWSLVLCEPESPAELHKCSYIVDWRNTAADGFKHKIKNWQELFEIRRQLWKTSITCNLFKVELSKLLFESQYLRTRKITKIICFGLGDLAGGAHLEIYKSKRENSIDQITSGPMTQHAMAFTVAEEIRRYNPGVRLIA
;
A
#
# COMPACT_ATOMS: atom_id res chain seq x y z
N MET A 1 48.65 10.81 68.81
CA MET A 1 49.13 10.29 67.52
C MET A 1 47.92 9.96 66.67
N ALA A 2 47.71 10.74 65.61
CA ALA A 2 46.58 10.62 64.70
C ALA A 2 46.91 9.58 63.61
N ALA A 3 46.06 8.56 63.45
CA ALA A 3 46.05 7.72 62.27
C ALA A 3 44.83 8.12 61.43
N GLY A 4 45.09 8.79 60.32
CA GLY A 4 44.08 9.32 59.42
C GLY A 4 43.32 8.21 58.70
N LYS A 5 42.00 8.41 58.59
CA LYS A 5 41.17 7.71 57.61
C LYS A 5 41.60 8.15 56.21
N GLN A 6 42.16 7.23 55.43
CA GLN A 6 42.22 7.40 53.99
C GLN A 6 40.89 6.95 53.39
N ASP A 7 40.06 7.92 53.04
CA ASP A 7 38.97 7.73 52.09
C ASP A 7 39.59 7.35 50.74
N LYS A 8 39.50 6.07 50.38
CA LYS A 8 39.73 5.63 49.01
C LYS A 8 38.50 5.97 48.18
N GLN A 9 38.46 7.21 47.68
CA GLN A 9 37.67 7.54 46.50
C GLN A 9 38.22 6.72 45.32
N GLY A 10 37.56 5.60 45.01
CA GLY A 10 37.75 4.91 43.74
C GLY A 10 37.14 5.73 42.61
N PRO A 11 37.76 5.80 41.43
CA PRO A 11 37.28 6.66 40.35
C PRO A 11 35.93 6.17 39.83
N VAL A 12 34.92 7.04 39.98
CA VAL A 12 33.75 7.11 39.12
C VAL A 12 34.26 7.42 37.72
N ASN A 13 34.03 6.51 36.76
CA ASN A 13 33.78 6.77 35.33
C ASN A 13 33.90 5.46 34.54
N SER A 14 32.99 4.51 34.78
CA SER A 14 32.65 3.55 33.74
C SER A 14 31.87 4.34 32.68
N PRO A 15 32.33 4.43 31.41
CA PRO A 15 31.55 5.12 30.38
C PRO A 15 30.17 4.49 30.32
N ALA A 16 29.13 5.34 30.31
CA ALA A 16 27.74 4.88 30.24
C ALA A 16 27.59 3.92 29.05
N GLN A 17 27.07 2.72 29.31
CA GLN A 17 26.89 1.72 28.27
C GLN A 17 25.85 2.24 27.27
N VAL A 18 26.28 2.47 26.02
CA VAL A 18 25.39 2.80 24.92
C VAL A 18 24.68 1.51 24.49
N LEU A 19 23.35 1.55 24.45
CA LEU A 19 22.52 0.44 23.99
C LEU A 19 22.06 0.69 22.56
N ASP A 20 22.25 -0.29 21.68
CA ASP A 20 21.77 -0.27 20.29
C ASP A 20 20.27 -0.60 20.20
N TYR A 21 19.45 0.01 21.07
CA TYR A 21 18.02 -0.21 21.10
C TYR A 21 17.35 0.38 19.85
N GLY A 22 16.83 -0.49 19.00
CA GLY A 22 16.10 -0.09 17.80
C GLY A 22 17.01 0.31 16.63
N CYS A 23 18.32 0.08 16.68
CA CYS A 23 19.26 0.30 15.57
C CYS A 23 19.22 -0.86 14.56
N LYS A 24 18.01 -1.28 14.16
CA LYS A 24 17.82 -2.39 13.22
C LYS A 24 18.18 -1.97 11.78
N PRO A 25 18.67 -2.90 10.94
CA PRO A 25 19.04 -2.61 9.55
C PRO A 25 17.96 -1.88 8.75
N TRP A 26 16.69 -2.25 8.92
CA TRP A 26 15.58 -1.61 8.19
C TRP A 26 15.39 -0.14 8.56
N ARG A 27 15.54 0.24 9.85
CA ARG A 27 15.42 1.63 10.30
C ARG A 27 16.57 2.49 9.78
N LEU A 28 17.78 1.94 9.79
CA LEU A 28 18.95 2.58 9.20
C LEU A 28 18.76 2.79 7.70
N SER A 29 18.24 1.78 6.99
CA SER A 29 17.93 1.89 5.56
C SER A 29 16.85 2.95 5.30
N SER A 30 15.73 2.91 6.02
CA SER A 30 14.66 3.92 5.92
C SER A 30 15.18 5.34 6.14
N GLN A 31 16.00 5.57 7.16
CA GLN A 31 16.61 6.88 7.40
C GLN A 31 17.52 7.28 6.24
N ARG A 32 18.36 6.36 5.75
CA ARG A 32 19.24 6.65 4.62
C ARG A 32 18.46 7.04 3.36
N VAL A 33 17.38 6.32 3.08
CA VAL A 33 16.48 6.61 1.97
C VAL A 33 15.85 7.99 2.20
N ALA A 34 15.32 8.28 3.41
CA ALA A 34 14.84 9.59 3.87
C ALA A 34 15.80 10.72 3.48
N ASP A 35 17.07 10.61 3.86
CA ASP A 35 18.10 11.61 3.59
C ASP A 35 18.31 11.83 2.09
N LEU A 36 18.38 10.76 1.30
CA LEU A 36 18.59 10.86 -0.15
C LEU A 36 17.44 11.61 -0.86
N TYR A 37 16.19 11.44 -0.42
CA TYR A 37 15.05 12.16 -1.03
C TYR A 37 15.06 13.63 -0.69
N HIS A 38 15.36 13.96 0.58
CA HIS A 38 15.50 15.35 0.99
C HIS A 38 16.66 16.03 0.26
N SER A 39 17.69 15.28 -0.16
CA SER A 39 18.77 15.78 -1.02
C SER A 39 18.40 15.91 -2.51
N GLY A 40 17.19 15.48 -2.91
CA GLY A 40 16.71 15.57 -4.29
C GLY A 40 17.23 14.50 -5.24
N ILE A 41 17.81 13.41 -4.72
CA ILE A 41 18.30 12.29 -5.53
C ILE A 41 17.12 11.48 -6.07
N ALA A 42 17.15 11.17 -7.37
CA ALA A 42 16.21 10.25 -7.98
C ALA A 42 16.54 8.80 -7.62
N PHE A 43 15.54 8.01 -7.24
CA PHE A 43 15.72 6.60 -6.84
C PHE A 43 15.69 5.59 -7.97
N TRP A 44 15.46 6.08 -9.17
CA TRP A 44 15.49 5.32 -10.39
C TRP A 44 15.82 6.26 -11.53
N SER A 45 16.59 5.75 -12.46
CA SER A 45 16.81 6.34 -13.76
C SER A 45 15.88 5.69 -14.79
N LYS A 46 15.67 6.36 -15.92
CA LYS A 46 14.96 5.76 -17.05
C LYS A 46 15.60 4.44 -17.49
N VAL A 47 16.94 4.36 -17.49
CA VAL A 47 17.67 3.16 -17.89
C VAL A 47 17.37 1.98 -16.97
N GLU A 48 17.25 2.21 -15.67
CA GLU A 48 16.92 1.15 -14.70
C GLU A 48 15.47 0.68 -14.83
N LEU A 49 14.54 1.59 -15.14
CA LEU A 49 13.15 1.24 -15.43
C LEU A 49 13.03 0.44 -16.73
N ASP A 50 13.67 0.91 -17.81
CA ASP A 50 13.71 0.19 -19.09
C ASP A 50 14.34 -1.21 -18.91
N ASP A 51 15.33 -1.34 -18.04
CA ASP A 51 15.98 -2.62 -17.75
C ASP A 51 15.07 -3.61 -17.04
N ILE A 52 14.38 -3.18 -15.96
CA ILE A 52 13.47 -4.07 -15.25
C ILE A 52 12.26 -4.45 -16.10
N GLU A 53 11.77 -3.54 -16.95
CA GLU A 53 10.70 -3.84 -17.90
C GLU A 53 11.12 -4.95 -18.88
N ARG A 54 12.32 -4.85 -19.47
CA ARG A 54 12.87 -5.92 -20.32
C ARG A 54 13.01 -7.25 -19.57
N GLN A 55 13.50 -7.22 -18.32
CA GLN A 55 13.62 -8.42 -17.51
C GLN A 55 12.25 -9.07 -17.23
N LEU A 56 11.21 -8.26 -17.00
CA LEU A 56 9.84 -8.75 -16.82
C LEU A 56 9.28 -9.38 -18.11
N GLU A 57 9.52 -8.77 -19.27
CA GLU A 57 9.12 -9.32 -20.58
C GLU A 57 9.77 -10.69 -20.83
N GLN A 58 11.03 -10.83 -20.44
CA GLN A 58 11.81 -12.06 -20.60
C GLN A 58 11.67 -13.03 -19.44
N SER A 59 10.76 -12.77 -18.50
CA SER A 59 10.65 -13.51 -17.24
C SER A 59 10.48 -15.02 -17.39
N PHE A 60 9.89 -15.53 -18.47
CA PHE A 60 9.76 -16.98 -18.67
C PHE A 60 11.09 -17.69 -19.01
N HIS A 61 12.09 -16.93 -19.44
CA HIS A 61 13.39 -17.45 -19.88
C HIS A 61 14.56 -16.94 -19.03
N LEU A 62 14.28 -16.14 -18.00
CA LEU A 62 15.28 -15.51 -17.16
C LEU A 62 15.49 -16.30 -15.87
N GLU A 63 16.71 -16.76 -15.59
CA GLU A 63 17.04 -17.48 -14.35
C GLU A 63 17.00 -16.57 -13.12
N VAL A 64 17.47 -15.33 -13.27
CA VAL A 64 17.60 -14.36 -12.17
C VAL A 64 17.18 -12.96 -12.61
N PHE A 65 16.42 -12.29 -11.78
CA PHE A 65 16.23 -10.85 -11.86
C PHE A 65 17.45 -10.15 -11.27
N THR A 66 17.85 -9.05 -11.90
CA THR A 66 18.92 -8.18 -11.47
C THR A 66 18.32 -6.84 -11.07
N LEU A 67 18.56 -6.44 -9.82
CA LEU A 67 18.20 -5.13 -9.28
C LEU A 67 19.47 -4.37 -8.92
N ARG A 68 19.33 -3.05 -8.76
CA ARG A 68 20.35 -2.20 -8.15
C ARG A 68 19.78 -1.62 -6.86
N ASP A 69 20.57 -1.64 -5.81
CA ASP A 69 20.24 -0.89 -4.61
C ASP A 69 20.56 0.60 -4.80
N LEU A 70 20.19 1.41 -3.79
CA LEU A 70 20.41 2.84 -3.77
C LEU A 70 21.90 3.26 -3.75
N GLU A 71 22.80 2.32 -3.50
CA GLU A 71 24.26 2.50 -3.56
C GLU A 71 24.84 2.03 -4.90
N GLY A 72 23.99 1.57 -5.83
CA GLY A 72 24.38 1.07 -7.14
C GLY A 72 24.86 -0.39 -7.14
N LYS A 73 24.81 -1.08 -6.01
CA LYS A 73 25.21 -2.49 -5.89
C LYS A 73 24.16 -3.39 -6.54
N GLN A 74 24.65 -4.35 -7.31
CA GLN A 74 23.81 -5.33 -7.98
C GLN A 74 23.30 -6.39 -7.01
N ILE A 75 21.99 -6.63 -7.03
CA ILE A 75 21.29 -7.68 -6.28
C ILE A 75 20.67 -8.65 -7.28
N ARG A 76 20.87 -9.95 -7.04
CA ARG A 76 20.37 -11.02 -7.90
C ARG A 76 19.29 -11.81 -7.17
N ILE A 77 18.12 -11.91 -7.78
CA ILE A 77 16.95 -12.56 -7.22
C ILE A 77 16.55 -13.73 -8.11
N LYS A 78 16.52 -14.94 -7.56
CA LYS A 78 16.16 -16.14 -8.32
C LYS A 78 14.72 -16.07 -8.81
N ASN A 79 14.49 -16.41 -10.07
CA ASN A 79 13.15 -16.51 -10.64
C ASN A 79 12.53 -17.89 -10.35
N PRO A 80 11.45 -17.98 -9.57
CA PRO A 80 10.76 -19.24 -9.29
C PRO A 80 10.07 -19.85 -10.53
N GLY A 81 9.86 -19.07 -11.59
CA GLY A 81 9.24 -19.54 -12.84
C GLY A 81 10.21 -20.08 -13.90
N PHE A 82 11.53 -19.96 -13.68
CA PHE A 82 12.52 -20.38 -14.66
C PHE A 82 12.55 -21.91 -14.83
N GLN A 83 12.54 -22.39 -16.08
CA GLN A 83 12.48 -23.81 -16.45
C GLN A 83 11.28 -24.59 -15.87
N VAL A 84 10.23 -23.88 -15.45
CA VAL A 84 8.96 -24.50 -15.06
C VAL A 84 8.07 -24.60 -16.29
N GLU A 85 7.54 -25.78 -16.60
CA GLU A 85 6.71 -26.00 -17.80
C GLU A 85 5.44 -25.13 -17.80
N ARG A 86 4.82 -24.95 -16.63
CA ARG A 86 3.56 -24.20 -16.43
C ARG A 86 3.67 -23.28 -15.22
N PRO A 87 4.43 -22.18 -15.30
CA PRO A 87 4.66 -21.31 -14.16
C PRO A 87 3.37 -20.56 -13.80
N ILE A 88 2.94 -20.74 -12.55
CA ILE A 88 1.78 -20.04 -11.98
C ILE A 88 2.15 -18.71 -11.32
N TRP A 89 3.45 -18.43 -11.17
CA TRP A 89 3.96 -17.22 -10.55
C TRP A 89 4.35 -16.21 -11.62
N ARG A 90 3.68 -15.06 -11.63
CA ARG A 90 4.05 -13.94 -12.49
C ARG A 90 4.77 -12.85 -11.71
N PRO A 91 5.98 -12.46 -12.13
CA PRO A 91 6.73 -11.40 -11.47
C PRO A 91 6.07 -10.05 -11.75
N TYR A 92 6.19 -9.14 -10.79
CA TYR A 92 5.81 -7.74 -10.92
C TYR A 92 6.74 -6.87 -10.07
N VAL A 93 6.84 -5.58 -10.44
CA VAL A 93 7.60 -4.61 -9.66
C VAL A 93 6.76 -4.13 -8.49
N LYS A 94 7.34 -4.22 -7.29
CA LYS A 94 6.77 -3.69 -6.05
C LYS A 94 7.65 -2.58 -5.52
N HIS A 95 7.14 -1.37 -5.55
CA HIS A 95 7.82 -0.23 -4.93
C HIS A 95 7.84 -0.38 -3.42
N GLN A 96 8.97 -0.06 -2.84
CA GLN A 96 9.15 -0.10 -1.40
C GLN A 96 8.74 1.24 -0.80
N GLY A 97 7.85 1.20 0.20
CA GLY A 97 7.66 2.35 1.06
C GLY A 97 8.89 2.44 1.94
N TYR A 98 9.71 3.48 1.81
CA TYR A 98 10.91 3.68 2.65
C TYR A 98 10.83 4.90 3.58
N TRP A 99 9.87 5.79 3.31
CA TRP A 99 9.71 7.08 3.96
C TRP A 99 9.08 6.96 5.35
N SER A 100 8.53 8.09 5.84
CA SER A 100 7.66 8.19 7.02
C SER A 100 6.45 7.24 7.03
N LEU A 101 6.24 6.47 5.96
CA LEU A 101 5.17 5.50 5.78
C LEU A 101 5.51 4.13 6.39
N VAL A 102 6.77 3.84 6.74
CA VAL A 102 7.18 2.54 7.29
C VAL A 102 7.06 2.54 8.81
N LEU A 103 6.03 1.87 9.32
CA LEU A 103 5.77 1.77 10.76
C LEU A 103 6.36 0.49 11.38
N CYS A 104 6.69 -0.51 10.57
CA CYS A 104 7.16 -1.82 11.01
C CYS A 104 8.27 -2.37 10.11
N GLU A 105 9.00 -3.35 10.66
CA GLU A 105 10.05 -4.06 9.93
C GLU A 105 9.48 -4.77 8.69
N PRO A 106 10.05 -4.56 7.49
CA PRO A 106 9.63 -5.26 6.29
C PRO A 106 9.85 -6.78 6.42
N GLU A 107 8.93 -7.57 5.87
CA GLU A 107 9.04 -9.04 5.82
C GLU A 107 10.15 -9.52 4.85
N SER A 108 10.67 -8.64 4.01
CA SER A 108 11.74 -8.96 3.04
C SER A 108 13.12 -9.06 3.70
N PRO A 109 14.06 -9.84 3.11
CA PRO A 109 15.46 -9.88 3.54
C PRO A 109 16.11 -8.49 3.64
N ALA A 110 17.07 -8.34 4.56
CA ALA A 110 17.73 -7.07 4.84
C ALA A 110 18.47 -6.49 3.62
N GLU A 111 18.95 -7.36 2.74
CA GLU A 111 19.62 -7.00 1.50
C GLU A 111 18.68 -6.23 0.55
N LEU A 112 17.37 -6.49 0.63
CA LEU A 112 16.36 -5.82 -0.19
C LEU A 112 15.89 -4.50 0.43
N HIS A 113 16.28 -4.19 1.68
CA HIS A 113 15.87 -2.95 2.34
C HIS A 113 16.50 -1.71 1.71
N LYS A 114 17.52 -1.87 0.85
CA LYS A 114 18.16 -0.76 0.15
C LYS A 114 17.69 -0.59 -1.31
N CYS A 115 16.69 -1.32 -1.79
CA CYS A 115 16.26 -1.28 -3.19
C CYS A 115 15.01 -0.43 -3.40
N SER A 116 15.05 0.64 -4.19
CA SER A 116 13.86 1.49 -4.45
C SER A 116 12.60 0.73 -4.87
N TYR A 117 12.79 -0.42 -5.52
CA TYR A 117 11.76 -1.40 -5.82
C TYR A 117 12.32 -2.83 -5.73
N ILE A 118 11.44 -3.82 -5.57
CA ILE A 118 11.77 -5.24 -5.61
C ILE A 118 10.94 -5.97 -6.67
N VAL A 119 11.39 -7.17 -7.04
CA VAL A 119 10.56 -8.12 -7.79
C VAL A 119 9.81 -8.98 -6.78
N ASP A 120 8.49 -8.98 -6.90
CA ASP A 120 7.58 -9.83 -6.13
C ASP A 120 6.75 -10.67 -7.11
N TRP A 121 6.07 -11.71 -6.64
CA TRP A 121 5.35 -12.65 -7.49
C TRP A 121 3.89 -12.77 -7.12
N ARG A 122 3.03 -12.80 -8.14
CA ARG A 122 1.60 -13.06 -8.00
C ARG A 122 1.30 -14.46 -8.51
N ASN A 123 0.54 -15.22 -7.74
CA ASN A 123 -0.01 -16.49 -8.19
C ASN A 123 -1.19 -16.24 -9.13
N THR A 124 -1.03 -16.51 -10.43
CA THR A 124 -2.10 -16.36 -11.42
C THR A 124 -3.05 -17.55 -11.45
N ALA A 125 -2.67 -18.71 -10.91
CA ALA A 125 -3.61 -19.83 -10.76
C ALA A 125 -4.62 -19.53 -9.63
N ALA A 126 -4.15 -18.90 -8.54
CA ALA A 126 -5.02 -18.36 -7.50
C ALA A 126 -6.06 -17.40 -8.09
N ASP A 127 -5.68 -16.59 -9.08
CA ASP A 127 -6.63 -15.71 -9.77
C ASP A 127 -7.79 -16.47 -10.44
N GLY A 128 -7.55 -17.70 -10.92
CA GLY A 128 -8.57 -18.60 -11.45
C GLY A 128 -9.39 -19.33 -10.39
N PHE A 129 -8.85 -19.51 -9.18
CA PHE A 129 -9.54 -20.07 -8.01
C PHE A 129 -10.25 -19.01 -7.15
N LYS A 130 -10.12 -17.73 -7.49
CA LYS A 130 -10.87 -16.64 -6.86
C LYS A 130 -12.35 -16.94 -6.99
N HIS A 131 -12.95 -17.33 -5.87
CA HIS A 131 -14.38 -17.53 -5.76
C HIS A 131 -15.03 -16.17 -5.96
N LYS A 132 -15.47 -15.89 -7.19
CA LYS A 132 -16.37 -14.76 -7.45
C LYS A 132 -17.55 -14.94 -6.50
N ILE A 133 -17.79 -13.95 -5.67
CA ILE A 133 -18.93 -13.96 -4.75
C ILE A 133 -20.17 -14.01 -5.62
N LYS A 134 -20.82 -15.18 -5.70
CA LYS A 134 -21.89 -15.42 -6.67
C LYS A 134 -23.08 -14.47 -6.46
N ASN A 135 -23.31 -14.05 -5.22
CA ASN A 135 -24.38 -13.15 -4.80
C ASN A 135 -23.88 -11.73 -4.45
N TRP A 136 -22.79 -11.26 -5.08
CA TRP A 136 -22.21 -9.95 -4.76
C TRP A 136 -23.20 -8.80 -4.95
N GLN A 137 -24.13 -8.89 -5.92
CA GLN A 137 -25.13 -7.85 -6.15
C GLN A 137 -26.09 -7.71 -4.96
N GLU A 138 -26.55 -8.83 -4.41
CA GLU A 138 -27.46 -8.87 -3.27
C GLU A 138 -26.76 -8.31 -2.02
N LEU A 139 -25.53 -8.77 -1.76
CA LEU A 139 -24.71 -8.25 -0.66
C LEU A 139 -24.41 -6.76 -0.81
N PHE A 140 -24.11 -6.30 -2.03
CA PHE A 140 -23.89 -4.89 -2.29
C PHE A 140 -25.15 -4.08 -2.02
N GLU A 141 -26.33 -4.55 -2.42
CA GLU A 141 -27.57 -3.81 -2.15
C GLU A 141 -27.87 -3.76 -0.65
N ILE A 142 -27.68 -4.85 0.10
CA ILE A 142 -27.79 -4.84 1.57
C ILE A 142 -26.85 -3.79 2.17
N ARG A 143 -25.58 -3.77 1.74
CA ARG A 143 -24.58 -2.80 2.20
C ARG A 143 -24.91 -1.37 1.81
N ARG A 144 -25.41 -1.16 0.60
CA ARG A 144 -25.87 0.13 0.11
C ARG A 144 -27.03 0.65 0.94
N GLN A 145 -27.97 -0.22 1.34
CA GLN A 145 -29.06 0.16 2.23
C GLN A 145 -28.56 0.51 3.63
N LEU A 146 -27.67 -0.32 4.22
CA LEU A 146 -27.05 -0.02 5.51
C LEU A 146 -26.28 1.31 5.50
N TRP A 147 -25.55 1.59 4.42
CA TRP A 147 -24.91 2.90 4.23
C TRP A 147 -25.95 4.00 4.17
N LYS A 148 -26.99 3.87 3.32
CA LYS A 148 -28.03 4.89 3.14
C LYS A 148 -28.81 5.22 4.41
N THR A 149 -29.02 4.26 5.30
CA THR A 149 -29.71 4.45 6.59
C THR A 149 -28.79 4.91 7.71
N SER A 150 -27.48 4.92 7.50
CA SER A 150 -26.50 5.32 8.52
C SER A 150 -26.52 6.83 8.80
N ILE A 151 -26.23 7.20 10.05
CA ILE A 151 -26.00 8.59 10.46
C ILE A 151 -24.84 9.20 9.65
N THR A 152 -23.79 8.42 9.39
CA THR A 152 -22.63 8.85 8.60
C THR A 152 -23.00 9.28 7.19
N CYS A 153 -23.90 8.56 6.51
CA CYS A 153 -24.37 8.95 5.19
C CYS A 153 -25.15 10.25 5.22
N ASN A 154 -25.99 10.46 6.25
CA ASN A 154 -26.71 11.72 6.40
C ASN A 154 -25.77 12.90 6.62
N LEU A 155 -24.79 12.77 7.52
CA LEU A 155 -23.75 13.79 7.74
C LEU A 155 -22.93 14.04 6.47
N PHE A 156 -22.55 12.97 5.76
CA PHE A 156 -21.83 13.07 4.50
C PHE A 156 -22.61 13.85 3.44
N LYS A 157 -23.92 13.60 3.29
CA LYS A 157 -24.78 14.34 2.36
C LYS A 157 -24.91 15.82 2.73
N VAL A 158 -25.05 16.12 4.03
CA VAL A 158 -25.11 17.50 4.53
C VAL A 158 -23.81 18.22 4.17
N GLU A 159 -22.66 17.64 4.49
CA GLU A 159 -21.37 18.28 4.24
C GLU A 159 -21.06 18.42 2.74
N LEU A 160 -21.37 17.39 1.96
CA LEU A 160 -21.27 17.44 0.50
C LEU A 160 -22.15 18.56 -0.07
N SER A 161 -23.37 18.71 0.44
CA SER A 161 -24.27 19.77 0.00
C SER A 161 -23.72 21.16 0.33
N LYS A 162 -23.19 21.37 1.54
CA LYS A 162 -22.53 22.63 1.88
C LYS A 162 -21.37 22.94 0.92
N LEU A 163 -20.48 21.97 0.72
CA LEU A 163 -19.32 22.11 -0.17
C LEU A 163 -19.72 22.43 -1.61
N LEU A 164 -20.80 21.83 -2.10
CA LEU A 164 -21.23 22.01 -3.49
C LEU A 164 -22.06 23.29 -3.69
N PHE A 165 -22.86 23.69 -2.70
CA PHE A 165 -23.91 24.70 -2.86
C PHE A 165 -23.68 25.98 -2.06
N GLU A 166 -23.20 25.91 -0.81
CA GLU A 166 -22.94 27.12 0.00
C GLU A 166 -21.71 27.87 -0.52
N SER A 167 -20.73 27.14 -1.07
CA SER A 167 -19.54 27.72 -1.70
C SER A 167 -19.80 28.34 -3.09
N GLN A 168 -21.04 28.30 -3.60
CA GLN A 168 -21.44 28.67 -4.97
C GLN A 168 -20.70 27.89 -6.10
N TYR A 169 -19.94 26.84 -5.79
CA TYR A 169 -19.13 26.11 -6.76
C TYR A 169 -19.98 25.56 -7.92
N LEU A 170 -21.13 24.97 -7.62
CA LEU A 170 -22.06 24.44 -8.62
C LEU A 170 -22.96 25.49 -9.30
N ARG A 171 -23.07 26.71 -8.76
CA ARG A 171 -23.81 27.79 -9.45
C ARG A 171 -23.05 28.32 -10.66
N THR A 172 -21.73 28.16 -10.69
CA THR A 172 -20.86 28.70 -11.75
C THR A 172 -20.26 27.63 -12.66
N ARG A 173 -20.30 26.34 -12.27
CA ARG A 173 -19.67 25.24 -13.02
C ARG A 173 -20.55 24.00 -13.12
N LYS A 174 -20.62 23.44 -14.33
CA LYS A 174 -21.33 22.19 -14.62
C LYS A 174 -20.39 20.99 -14.43
N ILE A 175 -20.68 20.12 -13.45
CA ILE A 175 -19.95 18.84 -13.28
C ILE A 175 -20.44 17.80 -14.30
N THR A 176 -19.63 17.47 -15.30
CA THR A 176 -20.03 16.48 -16.31
C THR A 176 -19.67 15.03 -15.95
N LYS A 177 -18.65 14.85 -15.10
CA LYS A 177 -18.11 13.53 -14.72
C LYS A 177 -17.66 13.52 -13.26
N ILE A 178 -17.83 12.38 -12.60
CA ILE A 178 -17.28 12.06 -11.29
C ILE A 178 -16.36 10.85 -11.51
N ILE A 179 -15.10 10.96 -11.10
CA ILE A 179 -14.11 9.90 -11.25
C ILE A 179 -13.72 9.47 -9.84
N CYS A 180 -13.93 8.19 -9.53
CA CYS A 180 -13.60 7.61 -8.24
C CYS A 180 -12.41 6.66 -8.39
N PHE A 181 -11.42 6.81 -7.51
CA PHE A 181 -10.23 5.95 -7.49
C PHE A 181 -10.22 5.13 -6.19
N GLY A 182 -9.67 3.92 -6.26
CA GLY A 182 -9.43 3.10 -5.07
C GLY A 182 -10.68 2.57 -4.38
N LEU A 183 -11.78 2.34 -5.11
CA LEU A 183 -13.03 1.81 -4.55
C LEU A 183 -12.98 0.31 -4.19
N GLY A 184 -11.90 -0.38 -4.58
CA GLY A 184 -11.78 -1.82 -4.42
C GLY A 184 -12.71 -2.63 -5.33
N ASP A 185 -12.70 -3.94 -5.15
CA ASP A 185 -13.44 -4.91 -5.96
C ASP A 185 -14.72 -5.39 -5.22
N LEU A 186 -15.88 -5.20 -5.86
CA LEU A 186 -17.18 -5.64 -5.35
C LEU A 186 -17.33 -7.17 -5.29
N ALA A 187 -16.66 -7.88 -6.20
CA ALA A 187 -16.79 -9.33 -6.35
C ALA A 187 -15.70 -10.12 -5.59
N GLY A 188 -14.86 -9.42 -4.83
CA GLY A 188 -13.87 -10.03 -3.94
C GLY A 188 -12.74 -10.76 -4.66
N GLY A 189 -12.47 -10.47 -5.93
CA GLY A 189 -11.42 -11.13 -6.69
C GLY A 189 -10.04 -10.90 -6.07
N ALA A 190 -9.52 -9.68 -6.07
CA ALA A 190 -8.12 -9.46 -5.70
C ALA A 190 -7.82 -9.41 -4.20
N HIS A 191 -8.76 -8.96 -3.38
CA HIS A 191 -8.51 -8.68 -1.96
C HIS A 191 -8.72 -9.86 -1.00
N LEU A 192 -9.37 -10.95 -1.44
CA LEU A 192 -9.71 -12.06 -0.54
C LEU A 192 -8.46 -12.78 0.02
N GLU A 193 -7.36 -12.85 -0.74
CA GLU A 193 -6.16 -13.57 -0.30
C GLU A 193 -5.28 -12.77 0.67
N ILE A 194 -5.19 -11.44 0.49
CA ILE A 194 -4.39 -10.57 1.38
C ILE A 194 -4.97 -10.56 2.80
N TYR A 195 -6.29 -10.71 2.94
CA TYR A 195 -6.97 -10.68 4.24
C TYR A 195 -7.18 -12.05 4.89
N LYS A 196 -7.07 -13.16 4.14
CA LYS A 196 -7.13 -14.52 4.71
C LYS A 196 -5.87 -14.89 5.48
N SER A 197 -4.73 -14.29 5.17
CA SER A 197 -3.45 -14.62 5.82
C SER A 197 -3.31 -14.13 7.26
N LYS A 198 -4.24 -13.28 7.77
CA LYS A 198 -4.13 -12.71 9.12
C LYS A 198 -5.32 -12.92 10.07
N ARG A 199 -6.44 -13.52 9.64
CA ARG A 199 -7.56 -14.01 10.47
C ARG A 199 -8.60 -14.73 9.59
N GLU A 200 -9.38 -15.63 10.18
CA GLU A 200 -10.61 -16.18 9.60
C GLU A 200 -11.67 -15.07 9.44
N ASN A 201 -11.41 -14.10 8.58
CA ASN A 201 -12.34 -13.01 8.31
C ASN A 201 -13.46 -13.54 7.42
N SER A 202 -14.71 -13.32 7.82
CA SER A 202 -15.87 -13.71 7.02
C SER A 202 -15.88 -12.94 5.69
N ILE A 203 -16.51 -13.51 4.66
CA ILE A 203 -16.72 -12.84 3.34
C ILE A 203 -17.30 -11.43 3.53
N ASP A 204 -18.18 -11.30 4.51
CA ASP A 204 -18.80 -10.04 4.91
C ASP A 204 -17.80 -8.97 5.38
N GLN A 205 -16.81 -9.35 6.20
CA GLN A 205 -15.76 -8.43 6.65
C GLN A 205 -14.87 -7.96 5.49
N ILE A 206 -14.52 -8.86 4.59
CA ILE A 206 -13.60 -8.56 3.48
C ILE A 206 -14.26 -7.67 2.41
N THR A 207 -15.55 -7.86 2.17
CA THR A 207 -16.29 -7.08 1.15
C THR A 207 -16.95 -5.82 1.67
N SER A 208 -17.11 -5.68 2.99
CA SER A 208 -17.77 -4.51 3.60
C SER A 208 -17.11 -3.18 3.20
N GLY A 209 -15.78 -3.11 3.18
CA GLY A 209 -15.03 -1.91 2.84
C GLY A 209 -15.27 -1.46 1.40
N PRO A 210 -14.90 -2.27 0.38
CA PRO A 210 -15.13 -1.93 -1.01
C PRO A 210 -16.61 -1.62 -1.32
N MET A 211 -17.56 -2.43 -0.84
CA MET A 211 -18.98 -2.20 -1.07
C MET A 211 -19.46 -0.87 -0.49
N THR A 212 -18.96 -0.48 0.70
CA THR A 212 -19.29 0.81 1.30
C THR A 212 -18.68 1.97 0.50
N GLN A 213 -17.44 1.85 0.04
CA GLN A 213 -16.79 2.87 -0.80
C GLN A 213 -17.55 3.09 -2.12
N HIS A 214 -17.99 2.01 -2.77
CA HIS A 214 -18.87 2.09 -3.94
C HIS A 214 -20.20 2.77 -3.58
N ALA A 215 -20.85 2.40 -2.47
CA ALA A 215 -22.09 3.04 -2.03
C ALA A 215 -21.93 4.56 -1.75
N MET A 216 -20.78 4.98 -1.22
CA MET A 216 -20.41 6.39 -1.06
C MET A 216 -20.27 7.09 -2.42
N ALA A 217 -19.57 6.48 -3.38
CA ALA A 217 -19.43 7.01 -4.74
C ALA A 217 -20.80 7.20 -5.43
N PHE A 218 -21.69 6.22 -5.29
CA PHE A 218 -23.08 6.35 -5.76
C PHE A 218 -23.82 7.48 -5.04
N THR A 219 -23.60 7.68 -3.75
CA THR A 219 -24.22 8.77 -2.99
C THR A 219 -23.78 10.13 -3.52
N VAL A 220 -22.48 10.33 -3.77
CA VAL A 220 -21.97 11.57 -4.39
C VAL A 220 -22.64 11.82 -5.74
N ALA A 221 -22.72 10.80 -6.58
CA ALA A 221 -23.37 10.90 -7.88
C ALA A 221 -24.86 11.22 -7.77
N GLU A 222 -25.59 10.57 -6.85
CA GLU A 222 -27.01 10.83 -6.59
C GLU A 222 -27.23 12.29 -6.14
N GLU A 223 -26.44 12.81 -5.21
CA GLU A 223 -26.57 14.20 -4.73
C GLU A 223 -26.27 15.22 -5.83
N ILE A 224 -25.23 15.01 -6.66
CA ILE A 224 -24.92 15.91 -7.78
C ILE A 224 -26.00 15.82 -8.87
N ARG A 225 -26.54 14.62 -9.15
CA ARG A 225 -27.57 14.40 -10.19
C ARG A 225 -28.87 15.15 -9.93
N ARG A 226 -29.22 15.40 -8.66
CA ARG A 226 -30.41 16.21 -8.32
C ARG A 226 -30.39 17.59 -8.97
N TYR A 227 -29.20 18.12 -9.26
CA TYR A 227 -29.01 19.45 -9.84
C TYR A 227 -28.42 19.39 -11.24
N ASN A 228 -27.68 18.33 -11.55
CA ASN A 228 -27.09 18.10 -12.86
C ASN A 228 -27.35 16.65 -13.32
N PRO A 229 -28.55 16.38 -13.86
CA PRO A 229 -28.98 15.02 -14.20
C PRO A 229 -28.05 14.29 -15.16
N GLY A 230 -27.29 15.03 -15.97
CA GLY A 230 -26.39 14.47 -16.98
C GLY A 230 -25.02 14.02 -16.46
N VAL A 231 -24.72 14.12 -15.16
CA VAL A 231 -23.41 13.72 -14.63
C VAL A 231 -23.20 12.20 -14.71
N ARG A 232 -22.05 11.81 -15.27
CA ARG A 232 -21.63 10.41 -15.37
C ARG A 232 -20.72 10.06 -14.21
N LEU A 233 -21.00 8.95 -13.54
CA LEU A 233 -20.10 8.34 -12.57
C LEU A 233 -19.20 7.36 -13.30
N ILE A 234 -17.89 7.47 -13.08
CA ILE A 234 -16.86 6.55 -13.55
C ILE A 234 -16.22 6.00 -12.27
N ALA A 235 -16.55 4.75 -11.95
CA ALA A 235 -16.21 4.05 -10.71
C ALA A 235 -15.66 2.66 -11.05
#